data_AF-W8UQI4-F1
#
_entry.id   AF-W8UQI4-F1
#
_cell.length_a   1.000
_cell.length_b   1.000
_cell.length_c   1.000
_cell.angle_alpha   90.00
_cell.angle_beta   90.00
_cell.angle_gamma   90.00
#
_symmetry.space_group_name_H-M   'P 1'
#
loop_
_entity.id
_entity.type
_entity.pdbx_description
1 polymer ?
#
loop_
_entity_poly.entity_id
_entity_poly.type
_entity_poly.pdbx_seq_one_letter_code
_entity_poly.pdbx_strand_id
1 'polypeptide(L)'
;MTTTDKQPLATRLAAAEKEKQAVLEQVKALSADKQSLTIRLAAAEKAQQAALDQAKALNADKQPLATRLAAAEKEKQAVLEQVKALNADKQSLTIRLAAAEKTQQAALDQVKALNADKQSLSTRLAAVDKAPHGPANDAAAPKNEPPEMAAIVAAYRLQADKDNAQLRMKEDEIELLRTQLSVQSKTRSGESAAAKLSASGEQQAYAIGASMGSEALNVLTTRRTQGVTVDAGLVLQGIEDAFRGQLRLGEQERNKALFDVSQQVFQNLNKIEQKNISAGKKYQQAFARKKDVVFKEGVYSRVDYLGKGKISGNDLVTVVIKEMLTDGTVINDMEAKDQALTQKLDAYPPVFREPLKRLQNHGSVTLVVPPEKAYGSKGLPPKIPPGATMVYSVRIVDSQPEPAK
;
A
#
# COMPACT_ATOMS: atom_id res chain seq x y z
N MET A 1 -3.36 -101.42 27.97
CA MET A 1 -2.82 -100.19 28.60
C MET A 1 -3.83 -99.74 29.65
N THR A 2 -3.42 -99.81 30.91
CA THR A 2 -4.25 -99.50 32.10
C THR A 2 -4.61 -98.02 32.16
N THR A 3 -5.67 -97.70 32.88
CA THR A 3 -6.21 -96.34 33.11
C THR A 3 -5.18 -95.34 33.67
N THR A 4 -4.06 -95.82 34.20
CA THR A 4 -2.98 -95.02 34.81
C THR A 4 -2.08 -94.29 33.78
N ASP A 5 -1.93 -94.81 32.55
CA ASP A 5 -1.03 -94.20 31.53
C ASP A 5 -1.73 -93.17 30.62
N LYS A 6 -3.07 -93.13 30.60
CA LYS A 6 -3.85 -92.25 29.70
C LYS A 6 -3.93 -90.79 30.17
N GLN A 7 -3.91 -90.57 31.48
CA GLN A 7 -4.04 -89.26 32.10
C GLN A 7 -2.85 -88.31 31.80
N PRO A 8 -1.57 -88.74 31.89
CA PRO A 8 -0.43 -87.88 31.55
C PRO A 8 -0.30 -87.58 30.05
N LEU A 9 -0.73 -88.49 29.17
CA LEU A 9 -0.77 -88.27 27.72
C LEU A 9 -1.81 -87.22 27.31
N ALA A 10 -3.00 -87.25 27.91
CA ALA A 10 -4.05 -86.26 27.67
C ALA A 10 -3.60 -84.84 28.08
N THR A 11 -2.91 -84.70 29.22
CA THR A 11 -2.37 -83.42 29.68
C THR A 11 -1.29 -82.88 28.74
N ARG A 12 -0.40 -83.74 28.23
CA ARG A 12 0.64 -83.33 27.27
C ARG A 12 0.04 -82.90 25.92
N LEU A 13 -1.00 -83.58 25.45
CA LEU A 13 -1.71 -83.21 24.23
C LEU A 13 -2.38 -81.84 24.38
N ALA A 14 -3.09 -81.60 25.48
CA ALA A 14 -3.73 -80.32 25.77
C ALA A 14 -2.72 -79.16 25.90
N ALA A 15 -1.55 -79.42 26.48
CA ALA A 15 -0.46 -78.44 26.54
C ALA A 15 0.09 -78.11 25.14
N ALA A 16 0.31 -79.12 24.29
CA ALA A 16 0.78 -78.94 22.92
C ALA A 16 -0.26 -78.21 22.04
N GLU A 17 -1.56 -78.47 22.22
CA GLU A 17 -2.63 -77.75 21.53
C GLU A 17 -2.70 -76.28 21.95
N LYS A 18 -2.53 -76.00 23.25
CA LYS A 18 -2.48 -74.62 23.77
C LYS A 18 -1.27 -73.86 23.23
N GLU A 19 -0.12 -74.52 23.15
CA GLU A 19 1.11 -73.94 22.60
C GLU A 19 0.98 -73.69 21.09
N LYS A 20 0.41 -74.65 20.34
CA LYS A 20 0.07 -74.48 18.92
C LYS A 20 -0.87 -73.29 18.70
N GLN A 21 -1.89 -73.13 19.54
CA GLN A 21 -2.83 -72.01 19.44
C GLN A 21 -2.14 -70.67 19.73
N ALA A 22 -1.24 -70.62 20.73
CA ALA A 22 -0.47 -69.43 21.03
C ALA A 22 0.46 -69.02 19.88
N VAL A 23 1.14 -69.98 19.26
CA VAL A 23 1.97 -69.76 18.06
C VAL A 23 1.12 -69.24 16.89
N LEU A 24 -0.08 -69.78 16.70
CA LEU A 24 -0.98 -69.37 15.61
C LEU A 24 -1.45 -67.92 15.77
N GLU A 25 -1.75 -67.49 17.00
CA GLU A 25 -2.06 -66.09 17.31
C GLU A 25 -0.84 -65.17 17.13
N GLN A 26 0.36 -65.64 17.49
CA GLN A 26 1.59 -64.87 17.28
C GLN A 26 1.91 -64.68 15.78
N VAL A 27 1.68 -65.70 14.95
CA VAL A 27 1.82 -65.61 13.49
C VAL A 27 0.81 -64.62 12.89
N LYS A 28 -0.43 -64.61 13.38
CA LYS A 28 -1.43 -63.61 12.96
C LYS A 28 -1.00 -62.19 13.32
N ALA A 29 -0.54 -61.97 14.55
CA ALA A 29 -0.03 -60.67 14.99
C ALA A 29 1.15 -60.19 14.12
N LEU A 30 2.13 -61.07 13.88
CA LEU A 30 3.28 -60.76 13.00
C LEU A 30 2.85 -60.49 11.56
N SER A 31 1.82 -61.17 11.06
CA SER A 31 1.28 -60.92 9.72
C SER A 31 0.60 -59.55 9.61
N ALA A 32 -0.13 -59.13 10.64
CA ALA A 32 -0.75 -57.81 10.71
C ALA A 32 0.32 -56.71 10.83
N ASP A 33 1.34 -56.94 11.66
CA ASP A 33 2.47 -56.03 11.79
C ASP A 33 3.22 -55.86 10.47
N LYS A 34 3.48 -56.96 9.76
CA LYS A 34 4.09 -56.93 8.42
C LYS A 34 3.27 -56.08 7.45
N GLN A 35 1.94 -56.26 7.40
CA GLN A 35 1.08 -55.44 6.55
C GLN A 35 1.13 -53.96 6.93
N SER A 36 1.12 -53.66 8.24
CA SER A 36 1.22 -52.29 8.74
C SER A 36 2.54 -51.63 8.34
N LEU A 37 3.65 -52.37 8.41
CA LEU A 37 4.97 -51.90 8.02
C LEU A 37 5.07 -51.65 6.51
N THR A 38 4.47 -52.51 5.68
CA THR A 38 4.39 -52.31 4.23
C THR A 38 3.63 -51.02 3.87
N ILE A 39 2.50 -50.75 4.53
CA ILE A 39 1.74 -49.51 4.32
C ILE A 39 2.55 -48.28 4.75
N ARG A 40 3.23 -48.36 5.90
CA ARG A 40 4.09 -47.27 6.39
C ARG A 40 5.28 -47.00 5.47
N LEU A 41 5.90 -48.05 4.92
CA LEU A 41 7.00 -47.93 3.97
C LEU A 41 6.55 -47.23 2.69
N ALA A 42 5.44 -47.66 2.09
CA ALA A 42 4.89 -47.02 0.90
C ALA A 42 4.51 -45.54 1.14
N ALA A 43 3.99 -45.22 2.33
CA ALA A 43 3.71 -43.83 2.72
C ALA A 43 4.99 -42.99 2.87
N ALA A 44 6.06 -43.57 3.44
CA ALA A 44 7.35 -42.90 3.60
C ALA A 44 8.02 -42.64 2.24
N GLU A 45 7.99 -43.61 1.32
CA GLU A 45 8.52 -43.46 -0.04
C GLU A 45 7.77 -42.36 -0.81
N LYS A 46 6.43 -42.31 -0.69
CA LYS A 46 5.62 -41.26 -1.30
C LYS A 46 5.93 -39.87 -0.73
N ALA A 47 6.16 -39.77 0.58
CA ALA A 47 6.55 -38.53 1.23
C ALA A 47 7.96 -38.08 0.78
N GLN A 48 8.90 -39.02 0.65
CA GLN A 48 10.24 -38.74 0.16
C GLN A 48 10.23 -38.24 -1.29
N GLN A 49 9.41 -38.84 -2.16
CA GLN A 49 9.26 -38.39 -3.54
C GLN A 49 8.67 -36.97 -3.60
N ALA A 50 7.64 -36.67 -2.80
CA ALA A 50 7.06 -35.34 -2.74
C ALA A 50 8.07 -34.27 -2.26
N ALA A 51 8.92 -34.61 -1.29
CA ALA A 51 9.98 -33.72 -0.82
C ALA A 51 11.04 -33.45 -1.90
N LEU A 52 11.39 -34.46 -2.69
CA LEU A 52 12.33 -34.31 -3.81
C LEU A 52 11.76 -33.39 -4.91
N ASP A 53 10.47 -33.54 -5.23
CA ASP A 53 9.80 -32.70 -6.22
C ASP A 53 9.66 -31.25 -5.73
N GLN A 54 9.40 -31.05 -4.43
CA GLN A 54 9.41 -29.73 -3.81
C GLN A 54 10.79 -29.06 -3.84
N ALA A 55 11.86 -29.83 -3.59
CA ALA A 55 13.24 -29.32 -3.67
C ALA A 55 13.62 -28.90 -5.10
N LYS A 56 13.16 -29.65 -6.11
CA LYS A 56 13.35 -29.28 -7.53
C LYS A 56 12.61 -27.99 -7.88
N ALA A 57 11.36 -27.82 -7.43
CA ALA A 57 10.59 -26.60 -7.64
C ALA A 57 11.26 -25.37 -7.02
N LEU A 58 11.71 -25.49 -5.75
CA LEU A 58 12.45 -24.41 -5.07
C LEU A 58 13.76 -24.06 -5.78
N ASN A 59 14.46 -25.05 -6.33
CA ASN A 59 15.69 -24.81 -7.08
C ASN A 59 15.42 -24.16 -8.45
N ALA A 60 14.29 -24.49 -9.10
CA ALA A 60 13.86 -23.84 -10.34
C ALA A 60 13.52 -22.36 -10.12
N ASP A 61 12.95 -22.00 -8.97
CA ASP A 61 12.61 -20.62 -8.60
C ASP A 61 13.84 -19.74 -8.26
N LYS A 62 15.00 -20.35 -7.99
CA LYS A 62 16.23 -19.64 -7.64
C LYS A 62 16.77 -18.79 -8.80
N GLN A 63 16.71 -19.30 -10.03
CA GLN A 63 17.18 -18.59 -11.23
C GLN A 63 16.36 -17.32 -11.52
N PRO A 64 15.02 -17.35 -11.61
CA PRO A 64 14.24 -16.13 -11.84
C PRO A 64 14.36 -15.14 -10.68
N LEU A 65 14.53 -15.60 -9.43
CA LEU A 65 14.82 -14.70 -8.29
C LEU A 65 16.17 -14.01 -8.44
N ALA A 66 17.22 -14.72 -8.85
CA ALA A 66 18.53 -14.13 -9.11
C ALA A 66 18.49 -13.12 -10.27
N THR A 67 17.74 -13.41 -11.34
CA THR A 67 17.53 -12.48 -12.45
C THR A 67 16.80 -11.21 -12.00
N ARG A 68 15.74 -11.34 -11.17
CA ARG A 68 15.00 -10.19 -10.63
C ARG A 68 15.85 -9.36 -9.68
N LEU A 69 16.70 -10.00 -8.86
CA LEU A 69 17.65 -9.30 -7.99
C LEU A 69 18.65 -8.47 -8.80
N ALA A 70 19.26 -9.07 -9.83
CA ALA A 70 20.20 -8.38 -10.71
C ALA A 70 19.54 -7.20 -11.46
N ALA A 71 18.27 -7.36 -11.88
CA ALA A 71 17.51 -6.27 -12.49
C ALA A 71 17.26 -5.12 -11.50
N ALA A 72 16.86 -5.43 -10.27
CA ALA A 72 16.64 -4.44 -9.21
C ALA A 72 17.94 -3.71 -8.81
N GLU A 73 19.08 -4.42 -8.77
CA GLU A 73 20.39 -3.80 -8.51
C GLU A 73 20.81 -2.83 -9.64
N LYS A 74 20.55 -3.21 -10.90
CA LYS A 74 20.81 -2.34 -12.05
C LYS A 74 19.94 -1.09 -12.02
N GLU A 75 18.66 -1.23 -11.67
CA GLU A 75 17.73 -0.11 -11.53
C GLU A 75 18.13 0.82 -10.38
N LYS A 76 18.53 0.27 -9.22
CA LYS A 76 19.09 1.04 -8.10
C LYS A 76 20.32 1.85 -8.52
N GLN A 77 21.22 1.27 -9.31
CA GLN A 77 22.41 1.97 -9.79
C GLN A 77 22.05 3.12 -10.73
N ALA A 78 21.07 2.93 -11.62
CA ALA A 78 20.58 3.99 -12.50
C ALA A 78 19.96 5.16 -11.73
N VAL A 79 19.16 4.87 -10.71
CA VAL A 79 18.59 5.91 -9.82
C VAL A 79 19.68 6.67 -9.08
N LEU A 80 20.73 5.98 -8.62
CA LEU A 80 21.84 6.62 -7.91
C LEU A 80 22.63 7.59 -8.81
N GLU A 81 22.84 7.24 -10.08
CA GLU A 81 23.43 8.16 -11.06
C GLU A 81 22.50 9.35 -11.37
N GLN A 82 21.19 9.13 -11.44
CA GLN A 82 20.23 10.22 -11.63
C GLN A 82 20.21 11.19 -10.44
N VAL A 83 20.33 10.70 -9.21
CA VAL A 83 20.45 11.53 -8.00
C VAL A 83 21.73 12.36 -8.02
N LYS A 84 22.86 11.80 -8.47
CA LYS A 84 24.10 12.57 -8.63
C LYS A 84 23.94 13.70 -9.65
N ALA A 85 23.31 13.41 -10.80
CA ALA A 85 23.04 14.41 -11.82
C ALA A 85 22.15 15.54 -11.28
N LEU A 86 21.05 15.20 -10.61
CA LEU A 86 20.16 16.19 -9.97
C LEU A 86 20.87 17.03 -8.91
N ASN A 87 21.81 16.44 -8.18
CA ASN A 87 22.58 17.19 -7.18
C ASN A 87 23.57 18.16 -7.82
N ALA A 88 24.19 17.78 -8.96
CA ALA A 88 25.02 18.68 -9.74
C ALA A 88 24.20 19.84 -10.35
N ASP A 89 23.01 19.53 -10.87
CA ASP A 89 22.07 20.53 -11.39
C ASP A 89 21.65 21.51 -10.29
N LYS A 90 21.33 21.01 -9.09
CA LYS A 90 21.03 21.84 -7.91
C LYS A 90 22.16 22.80 -7.58
N GLN A 91 23.41 22.33 -7.58
CA GLN A 91 24.57 23.19 -7.33
C GLN A 91 24.71 24.27 -8.41
N SER A 92 24.52 23.91 -9.69
CA SER A 92 24.56 24.86 -10.79
C SER A 92 23.48 25.95 -10.69
N LEU A 93 22.26 25.56 -10.30
CA LEU A 93 21.14 26.48 -10.08
C LEU A 93 21.40 27.40 -8.89
N THR A 94 22.02 26.90 -7.83
CA THR A 94 22.40 27.72 -6.65
C THR A 94 23.41 28.81 -7.04
N ILE A 95 24.39 28.48 -7.88
CA ILE A 95 25.37 29.46 -8.38
C ILE A 95 24.70 30.50 -9.28
N ARG A 96 23.81 30.08 -10.18
CA ARG A 96 23.06 30.99 -11.05
C ARG A 96 22.15 31.93 -10.26
N LEU A 97 21.50 31.41 -9.21
CA LEU A 97 20.68 32.20 -8.30
C LEU A 97 21.50 33.28 -7.59
N ALA A 98 22.65 32.91 -7.00
CA ALA A 98 23.53 33.89 -6.36
C ALA A 98 24.02 34.97 -7.34
N ALA A 99 24.30 34.59 -8.60
CA ALA A 99 24.68 35.55 -9.65
C ALA A 99 23.52 36.47 -10.05
N ALA A 100 22.29 35.94 -10.15
CA ALA A 100 21.09 36.70 -10.43
C ALA A 100 20.79 37.71 -9.31
N GLU A 101 20.86 37.29 -8.04
CA GLU A 101 20.70 38.17 -6.86
C GLU A 101 21.73 39.30 -6.86
N LYS A 102 22.99 39.00 -7.18
CA LYS A 102 24.04 40.03 -7.28
C LYS A 102 23.76 41.04 -8.39
N THR A 103 23.24 40.57 -9.53
CA THR A 103 22.86 41.43 -10.67
C THR A 103 21.66 42.31 -10.32
N GLN A 104 20.67 41.76 -9.61
CA GLN A 104 19.52 42.50 -9.12
C GLN A 104 19.93 43.60 -8.14
N GLN A 105 20.84 43.30 -7.21
CA GLN A 105 21.34 44.30 -6.26
C GLN A 105 22.03 45.46 -6.99
N ALA A 106 22.84 45.16 -8.00
CA ALA A 106 23.49 46.18 -8.82
C ALA A 106 22.47 47.07 -9.57
N ALA A 107 21.41 46.46 -10.14
CA ALA A 107 20.34 47.21 -10.81
C ALA A 107 19.57 48.11 -9.84
N LEU A 108 19.28 47.63 -8.62
CA LEU A 108 18.64 48.42 -7.56
C LEU A 108 19.49 49.63 -7.17
N ASP A 109 20.80 49.46 -7.06
CA ASP A 109 21.72 50.55 -6.73
C ASP A 109 21.82 51.56 -7.89
N GLN A 110 21.73 51.10 -9.14
CA GLN A 110 21.70 51.95 -10.33
C GLN A 110 20.40 52.78 -10.41
N VAL A 111 19.24 52.18 -10.07
CA VAL A 111 17.96 52.91 -9.98
C VAL A 111 18.00 53.98 -8.90
N LYS A 112 18.61 53.71 -7.74
CA LYS A 112 18.80 54.72 -6.69
C LYS A 112 19.65 55.90 -7.18
N ALA A 113 20.74 55.63 -7.90
CA ALA A 113 21.60 56.67 -8.46
C ALA A 113 20.83 57.54 -9.47
N LEU A 114 20.10 56.92 -10.40
CA LEU A 114 19.29 57.65 -11.39
C LEU A 114 18.18 58.50 -10.74
N ASN A 115 17.58 58.03 -9.64
CA ASN A 115 16.61 58.82 -8.90
C ASN A 115 17.23 60.03 -8.20
N ALA A 116 18.45 59.90 -7.66
CA ALA A 116 19.19 61.02 -7.09
C ALA A 116 19.52 62.06 -8.17
N ASP A 117 19.99 61.61 -9.34
CA ASP A 117 20.28 62.48 -10.48
C ASP A 117 19.01 63.21 -10.96
N LYS A 118 17.88 62.50 -11.06
CA LYS A 118 16.58 63.10 -11.41
C LYS A 118 16.18 64.20 -10.43
N GLN A 119 16.35 63.99 -9.12
CA GLN A 119 16.06 65.01 -8.10
C GLN A 119 16.97 66.23 -8.24
N SER A 120 18.27 66.01 -8.52
CA SER A 120 19.23 67.09 -8.75
C SER A 120 18.85 67.93 -9.97
N LEU A 121 18.44 67.28 -11.07
CA LEU A 121 18.01 67.95 -12.30
C LEU A 121 16.71 68.71 -12.08
N SER A 122 15.74 68.14 -11.36
CA SER A 122 14.50 68.82 -10.99
C SER A 122 14.76 70.07 -10.16
N THR A 123 15.73 70.02 -9.25
CA THR A 123 16.13 71.17 -8.42
C THR A 123 16.79 72.26 -9.26
N ARG A 124 17.66 71.88 -10.21
CA ARG A 124 18.28 72.83 -11.16
C ARG A 124 17.25 73.46 -12.10
N LEU A 125 16.28 72.70 -12.59
CA LEU A 125 15.21 73.20 -13.45
C LEU A 125 14.35 74.23 -12.71
N ALA A 126 13.98 73.95 -11.46
CA ALA A 126 13.24 74.89 -10.62
C ALA A 126 14.05 76.16 -10.27
N ALA A 127 15.38 76.10 -10.28
CA ALA A 127 16.26 77.25 -10.09
C ALA A 127 16.36 78.12 -11.37
N VAL A 128 16.29 77.50 -12.55
CA VAL A 128 16.25 78.20 -13.85
C VAL A 128 14.92 78.95 -14.02
N ASP A 129 13.80 78.36 -13.63
CA ASP A 129 12.47 79.01 -13.67
C ASP A 129 12.31 80.18 -12.68
N LYS A 130 13.20 80.31 -11.68
CA LYS A 130 13.20 81.41 -10.70
C LYS A 130 14.18 82.54 -11.03
N ALA A 131 14.96 82.43 -12.11
CA ALA A 131 15.89 83.48 -12.51
C ALA A 131 15.13 84.65 -13.21
N PRO A 132 15.38 85.93 -12.85
CA PRO A 132 14.68 87.05 -13.48
C PRO A 132 15.05 87.19 -14.97
N HIS A 133 14.05 87.30 -15.84
CA HIS A 133 14.26 87.61 -17.26
C HIS A 133 14.86 89.01 -17.44
N GLY A 134 16.07 89.09 -18.01
CA GLY A 134 16.67 90.29 -18.60
C GLY A 134 16.42 90.35 -20.13
N PRO A 135 16.54 91.53 -20.76
CA PRO A 135 15.80 91.86 -21.98
C PRO A 135 16.38 91.24 -23.27
N ALA A 136 15.47 91.14 -24.24
CA ALA A 136 15.57 90.51 -25.56
C ALA A 136 16.77 90.93 -26.42
N ASN A 137 17.19 90.01 -27.31
CA ASN A 137 17.55 90.37 -28.68
C ASN A 137 17.46 89.20 -29.66
N ASP A 138 17.05 89.55 -30.89
CA ASP A 138 16.63 88.71 -32.01
C ASP A 138 17.73 87.85 -32.67
N ALA A 139 17.36 86.65 -33.15
CA ALA A 139 17.84 86.07 -34.42
C ALA A 139 16.97 84.85 -34.84
N ALA A 140 16.73 84.73 -36.14
CA ALA A 140 15.70 83.89 -36.76
C ALA A 140 16.11 82.43 -37.08
N ALA A 141 15.10 81.54 -37.00
CA ALA A 141 14.88 80.24 -37.72
C ALA A 141 15.84 79.05 -37.47
N PRO A 142 15.47 77.76 -37.72
CA PRO A 142 14.23 77.23 -38.31
C PRO A 142 13.54 76.08 -37.52
N LYS A 143 12.31 75.77 -37.93
CA LYS A 143 11.64 74.46 -37.75
C LYS A 143 12.50 73.37 -38.38
N ASN A 144 12.96 72.41 -37.59
CA ASN A 144 13.28 71.02 -37.95
C ASN A 144 14.05 70.41 -36.77
N GLU A 145 13.41 69.58 -35.94
CA GLU A 145 14.19 68.68 -35.08
C GLU A 145 15.00 67.76 -35.99
N PRO A 146 16.34 67.65 -35.83
CA PRO A 146 17.15 66.85 -36.73
C PRO A 146 16.70 65.38 -36.69
N PRO A 147 16.61 64.67 -37.84
CA PRO A 147 16.30 63.24 -37.86
C PRO A 147 17.26 62.40 -37.00
N GLU A 148 18.46 62.91 -36.72
CA GLU A 148 19.40 62.32 -35.76
C GLU A 148 18.89 62.36 -34.30
N MET A 149 18.25 63.45 -33.86
CA MET A 149 17.74 63.56 -32.49
C MET A 149 16.54 62.62 -32.28
N ALA A 150 15.66 62.51 -33.28
CA ALA A 150 14.55 61.56 -33.28
C ALA A 150 15.02 60.10 -33.34
N ALA A 151 16.09 59.81 -34.10
CA ALA A 151 16.70 58.48 -34.16
C ALA A 151 17.39 58.10 -32.83
N ILE A 152 18.06 59.05 -32.17
CA ILE A 152 18.67 58.85 -30.85
C ILE A 152 17.57 58.60 -29.81
N VAL A 153 16.49 59.38 -29.79
CA VAL A 153 15.36 59.17 -28.87
C VAL A 153 14.65 57.84 -29.13
N ALA A 154 14.52 57.42 -30.39
CA ALA A 154 13.95 56.12 -30.74
C ALA A 154 14.86 54.96 -30.33
N ALA A 155 16.18 55.09 -30.50
CA ALA A 155 17.14 54.09 -30.04
C ALA A 155 17.16 53.97 -28.51
N TYR A 156 17.08 55.10 -27.79
CA TYR A 156 16.97 55.10 -26.33
C TYR A 156 15.65 54.49 -25.84
N ARG A 157 14.52 54.74 -26.53
CA ARG A 157 13.24 54.10 -26.20
C ARG A 157 13.27 52.60 -26.46
N LEU A 158 13.82 52.16 -27.59
CA LEU A 158 13.95 50.74 -27.91
C LEU A 158 14.88 50.01 -26.92
N GLN A 159 15.93 50.67 -26.46
CA GLN A 159 16.82 50.14 -25.43
C GLN A 159 16.10 50.08 -24.07
N ALA A 160 15.39 51.14 -23.68
CA ALA A 160 14.58 51.17 -22.45
C ALA A 160 13.47 50.12 -22.45
N ASP A 161 12.85 49.83 -23.60
CA ASP A 161 11.82 48.79 -23.74
C ASP A 161 12.40 47.38 -23.63
N LYS A 162 13.61 47.14 -24.17
CA LYS A 162 14.33 45.87 -23.98
C LYS A 162 14.77 45.69 -22.52
N ASP A 163 15.26 46.74 -21.90
CA ASP A 163 15.71 46.70 -20.51
C ASP A 163 14.51 46.53 -19.57
N ASN A 164 13.35 47.16 -19.85
CA ASN A 164 12.10 46.91 -19.13
C ASN A 164 11.55 45.50 -19.35
N ALA A 165 11.67 44.92 -20.54
CA ALA A 165 11.27 43.55 -20.80
C ALA A 165 12.15 42.54 -20.05
N GLN A 166 13.46 42.81 -19.95
CA GLN A 166 14.38 42.01 -19.14
C GLN A 166 14.14 42.18 -17.65
N LEU A 167 13.82 43.40 -17.18
CA LEU A 167 13.42 43.66 -15.80
C LEU A 167 12.16 42.88 -15.44
N ARG A 168 11.14 42.87 -16.31
CA ARG A 168 9.92 42.07 -16.09
C ARG A 168 10.19 40.57 -16.03
N MET A 169 11.00 40.04 -16.94
CA MET A 169 11.37 38.62 -16.89
C MET A 169 12.15 38.26 -15.62
N LYS A 170 12.99 39.18 -15.12
CA LYS A 170 13.69 38.98 -13.85
C LYS A 170 12.77 39.17 -12.65
N GLU A 171 11.82 40.11 -12.68
CA GLU A 171 10.79 40.29 -11.66
C GLU A 171 9.92 39.03 -11.53
N ASP A 172 9.53 38.42 -12.65
CA ASP A 172 8.80 37.15 -12.68
C ASP A 172 9.63 35.99 -12.10
N GLU A 173 10.93 35.93 -12.41
CA GLU A 173 11.85 34.93 -11.84
C GLU A 173 12.05 35.14 -10.33
N ILE A 174 12.16 36.40 -9.88
CA ILE A 174 12.25 36.79 -8.47
C ILE A 174 10.95 36.49 -7.73
N GLU A 175 9.80 36.67 -8.36
CA GLU A 175 8.49 36.36 -7.77
C GLU A 175 8.29 34.85 -7.64
N LEU A 176 8.76 34.06 -8.62
CA LEU A 176 8.80 32.60 -8.55
C LEU A 176 9.73 32.11 -7.42
N LEU A 177 10.93 32.71 -7.30
CA LEU A 177 11.89 32.40 -6.24
C LEU A 177 11.35 32.84 -4.86
N ARG A 178 10.74 34.03 -4.74
CA ARG A 178 10.08 34.49 -3.51
C ARG A 178 8.92 33.59 -3.12
N THR A 179 8.16 33.07 -4.07
CA THR A 179 7.09 32.11 -3.81
C THR A 179 7.67 30.81 -3.24
N GLN A 180 8.74 30.28 -3.83
CA GLN A 180 9.46 29.10 -3.34
C GLN A 180 10.12 29.33 -1.96
N LEU A 181 10.66 30.52 -1.69
CA LEU A 181 11.20 30.92 -0.39
C LEU A 181 10.09 31.22 0.65
N SER A 182 8.90 31.63 0.24
CA SER A 182 7.74 31.81 1.13
C SER A 182 7.23 30.47 1.67
N VAL A 183 7.31 29.42 0.85
CA VAL A 183 7.06 28.03 1.23
C VAL A 183 8.10 27.54 2.25
N GLN A 184 9.33 28.07 2.22
CA GLN A 184 10.37 27.79 3.23
C GLN A 184 10.32 28.67 4.49
N SER A 185 9.67 29.83 4.47
CA SER A 185 9.64 30.77 5.61
C SER A 185 8.36 30.64 6.46
N LYS A 186 7.27 30.11 5.90
CA LYS A 186 6.07 29.72 6.69
C LYS A 186 6.31 28.55 7.65
N THR A 187 7.48 27.91 7.64
CA THR A 187 7.90 26.92 8.66
C THR A 187 8.64 27.54 9.85
N ARG A 188 8.73 28.88 9.96
CA ARG A 188 9.38 29.58 11.11
C ARG A 188 8.51 30.54 11.92
N SER A 189 7.30 30.87 11.51
CA SER A 189 6.36 31.66 12.33
C SER A 189 5.12 30.83 12.63
N GLY A 190 4.97 30.45 13.90
CA GLY A 190 3.86 29.69 14.44
C GLY A 190 2.55 30.48 14.43
N GLU A 191 1.96 30.63 13.25
CA GLU A 191 0.59 31.09 13.10
C GLU A 191 -0.15 30.19 12.13
N SER A 192 -1.02 29.36 12.70
CA SER A 192 -2.00 28.53 11.99
C SER A 192 -3.04 29.44 11.33
N ALA A 193 -2.67 30.11 10.25
CA ALA A 193 -3.63 30.62 9.29
C ALA A 193 -3.84 29.48 8.29
N ALA A 194 -5.03 28.86 8.35
CA ALA A 194 -5.48 27.84 7.41
C ALA A 194 -5.01 28.19 6.00
N ALA A 195 -3.96 27.51 5.52
CA ALA A 195 -3.41 27.76 4.21
C ALA A 195 -4.54 27.53 3.22
N LYS A 196 -4.96 28.57 2.52
CA LYS A 196 -5.86 28.40 1.38
C LYS A 196 -5.06 27.59 0.36
N LEU A 197 -5.31 26.29 0.30
CA LEU A 197 -4.73 25.32 -0.64
C LEU A 197 -5.20 25.63 -2.08
N SER A 198 -5.01 26.86 -2.53
CA SER A 198 -5.54 27.40 -3.78
C SER A 198 -4.50 27.45 -4.89
N ALA A 199 -3.20 27.49 -4.55
CA ALA A 199 -2.14 27.42 -5.56
C ALA A 199 -1.79 25.96 -5.89
N SER A 200 -1.53 25.67 -7.17
CA SER A 200 -1.21 24.32 -7.67
C SER A 200 -0.03 23.67 -6.93
N GLY A 201 1.03 24.43 -6.65
CA GLY A 201 2.20 23.93 -5.90
C GLY A 201 1.89 23.58 -4.43
N GLU A 202 1.03 24.36 -3.78
CA GLU A 202 0.59 24.09 -2.39
C GLU A 202 -0.29 22.84 -2.33
N GLN A 203 -1.18 22.66 -3.32
CA GLN A 203 -2.01 21.46 -3.45
C GLN A 203 -1.17 20.21 -3.68
N GLN A 204 -0.16 20.28 -4.55
CA GLN A 204 0.76 19.17 -4.80
C GLN A 204 1.53 18.78 -3.55
N ALA A 205 2.12 19.74 -2.84
CA ALA A 205 2.86 19.49 -1.61
C ALA A 205 1.95 18.90 -0.51
N TYR A 206 0.74 19.43 -0.34
CA TYR A 206 -0.24 18.92 0.61
C TYR A 206 -0.69 17.50 0.24
N ALA A 207 -0.97 17.22 -1.04
CA ALA A 207 -1.38 15.89 -1.50
C ALA A 207 -0.30 14.82 -1.24
N ILE A 208 0.97 15.16 -1.47
CA ILE A 208 2.11 14.26 -1.15
C ILE A 208 2.15 13.98 0.36
N GLY A 209 2.10 15.03 1.18
CA GLY A 209 2.10 14.89 2.64
C GLY A 209 0.91 14.09 3.17
N ALA A 210 -0.30 14.35 2.66
CA ALA A 210 -1.51 13.62 3.00
C ALA A 210 -1.45 12.14 2.60
N SER A 211 -0.85 11.83 1.44
CA SER A 211 -0.61 10.46 0.99
C SER A 211 0.34 9.72 1.94
N MET A 212 1.49 10.34 2.28
CA MET A 212 2.46 9.77 3.23
C MET A 212 1.85 9.59 4.63
N GLY A 213 1.08 10.57 5.10
CA GLY A 213 0.38 10.51 6.39
C GLY A 213 -0.67 9.40 6.43
N SER A 214 -1.43 9.22 5.34
CA SER A 214 -2.40 8.12 5.22
C SER A 214 -1.72 6.76 5.28
N GLU A 215 -0.56 6.60 4.63
CA GLU A 215 0.22 5.36 4.70
C GLU A 215 0.77 5.12 6.12
N ALA A 216 1.27 6.16 6.78
CA ALA A 216 1.70 6.06 8.18
C ALA A 216 0.53 5.62 9.09
N LEU A 217 -0.66 6.17 8.91
CA LEU A 217 -1.86 5.77 9.65
C LEU A 217 -2.25 4.31 9.38
N ASN A 218 -2.10 3.82 8.14
CA ASN A 218 -2.34 2.41 7.81
C ASN A 218 -1.35 1.49 8.54
N VAL A 219 -0.07 1.87 8.61
CA VAL A 219 0.94 1.15 9.39
C VAL A 219 0.55 1.11 10.88
N LEU A 220 0.18 2.25 11.47
CA LEU A 220 -0.21 2.32 12.88
C LEU A 220 -1.48 1.52 13.18
N THR A 221 -2.47 1.58 12.30
CA THR A 221 -3.70 0.80 12.40
C THR A 221 -3.39 -0.70 12.35
N THR A 222 -2.53 -1.13 11.42
CA THR A 222 -2.08 -2.52 11.31
C THR A 222 -1.35 -2.98 12.56
N ARG A 223 -0.44 -2.16 13.11
CA ARG A 223 0.26 -2.46 14.38
C ARG A 223 -0.71 -2.61 15.54
N ARG A 224 -1.73 -1.74 15.61
CA ARG A 224 -2.79 -1.82 16.62
C ARG A 224 -3.56 -3.13 16.53
N THR A 225 -3.92 -3.59 15.32
CA THR A 225 -4.58 -4.89 15.13
C THR A 225 -3.67 -6.08 15.46
N GLN A 226 -2.35 -5.86 15.47
CA GLN A 226 -1.33 -6.82 15.90
C GLN A 226 -1.02 -6.72 17.42
N GLY A 227 -1.82 -5.98 18.18
CA GLY A 227 -1.67 -5.84 19.62
C GLY A 227 -0.55 -4.90 20.07
N VAL A 228 -0.03 -4.05 19.18
CA VAL A 228 0.96 -3.02 19.51
C VAL A 228 0.32 -1.65 19.32
N THR A 229 0.17 -0.92 20.42
CA THR A 229 -0.31 0.47 20.37
C THR A 229 0.90 1.39 20.28
N VAL A 230 0.89 2.27 19.29
CA VAL A 230 1.95 3.25 19.05
C VAL A 230 1.34 4.64 19.22
N ASP A 231 2.06 5.55 19.87
CA ASP A 231 1.66 6.94 20.01
C ASP A 231 1.83 7.67 18.67
N ALA A 232 0.70 8.10 18.08
CA ALA A 232 0.71 8.78 16.79
C ALA A 232 1.41 10.14 16.83
N GLY A 233 1.40 10.83 17.97
CA GLY A 233 2.11 12.10 18.16
C GLY A 233 3.63 11.91 18.14
N LEU A 234 4.13 10.87 18.80
CA LEU A 234 5.56 10.54 18.75
C LEU A 234 6.01 10.08 17.35
N VAL A 235 5.14 9.37 16.62
CA VAL A 235 5.41 8.99 15.22
C VAL A 235 5.49 10.23 14.33
N LEU A 236 4.54 11.16 14.46
CA LEU A 236 4.57 12.42 13.72
C LEU A 236 5.83 13.22 14.05
N GLN A 237 6.19 13.32 15.33
CA GLN A 237 7.43 13.96 15.76
C GLN A 237 8.66 13.30 15.13
N GLY A 238 8.73 11.96 15.09
CA GLY A 238 9.83 11.25 14.44
C GLY A 238 9.92 11.52 12.93
N ILE A 239 8.77 11.67 12.25
CA ILE A 239 8.72 12.05 10.83
C ILE A 239 9.23 13.49 10.65
N GLU A 240 8.78 14.44 11.49
CA GLU A 240 9.24 15.83 11.47
C GLU A 240 10.74 15.95 11.74
N ASP A 241 11.26 15.24 12.73
CA ASP A 241 12.69 15.20 13.07
C ASP A 241 13.52 14.63 11.90
N ALA A 242 13.00 13.62 11.19
CA ALA A 242 13.63 13.06 9.99
C ALA A 242 13.74 14.10 8.87
N PHE A 243 12.65 14.83 8.59
CA PHE A 243 12.64 15.92 7.60
C PHE A 243 13.61 17.05 7.94
N ARG A 244 13.80 17.32 9.24
CA ARG A 244 14.75 18.34 9.74
C ARG A 244 16.20 17.85 9.80
N GLY A 245 16.45 16.55 9.63
CA GLY A 245 17.76 15.95 9.85
C GLY A 245 18.19 15.98 11.33
N GLN A 246 17.24 16.05 12.26
CA GLN A 246 17.45 16.20 13.70
C GLN A 246 16.91 15.00 14.50
N LEU A 247 17.14 13.78 13.97
CA LEU A 247 16.70 12.55 14.63
C LEU A 247 17.26 12.46 16.06
N ARG A 248 16.37 12.28 17.02
CA ARG A 248 16.70 12.24 18.45
C ARG A 248 17.23 10.89 18.92
N LEU A 249 17.01 9.83 18.13
CA LEU A 249 17.51 8.47 18.38
C LEU A 249 18.58 8.11 17.37
N GLY A 250 19.66 7.48 17.83
CA GLY A 250 20.71 6.93 16.98
C GLY A 250 20.23 5.74 16.13
N GLU A 251 20.93 5.41 15.05
CA GLU A 251 20.52 4.32 14.16
C GLU A 251 20.42 2.96 14.88
N GLN A 252 21.39 2.65 15.74
CA GLN A 252 21.39 1.41 16.52
C GLN A 252 20.19 1.31 17.46
N GLU A 253 19.83 2.41 18.13
CA GLU A 253 18.69 2.47 19.05
C GLU A 253 17.37 2.28 18.29
N ARG A 254 17.22 2.94 17.13
CA ARG A 254 16.05 2.76 16.26
C ARG A 254 15.93 1.32 15.78
N ASN A 255 17.03 0.74 15.29
CA ASN A 255 17.04 -0.65 14.81
C ASN A 255 16.70 -1.64 15.92
N LYS A 256 17.22 -1.42 17.14
CA LYS A 256 16.85 -2.23 18.31
C LYS A 256 15.36 -2.10 18.64
N ALA A 257 14.83 -0.88 18.71
CA ALA A 257 13.41 -0.66 18.99
C ALA A 257 12.50 -1.34 17.95
N LEU A 258 12.85 -1.25 16.66
CA LEU A 258 12.13 -1.92 15.59
C LEU A 258 12.20 -3.45 15.67
N PHE A 259 13.35 -4.00 16.10
CA PHE A 259 13.50 -5.44 16.33
C PHE A 259 12.62 -5.92 17.50
N ASP A 260 12.66 -5.22 18.64
CA ASP A 260 11.87 -5.54 19.83
C ASP A 260 10.36 -5.53 19.52
N VAL A 261 9.90 -4.49 18.81
CA VAL A 261 8.51 -4.40 18.32
C VAL A 261 8.16 -5.55 17.38
N SER A 262 9.07 -5.94 16.49
CA SER A 262 8.84 -7.05 15.55
C SER A 262 8.70 -8.40 16.29
N GLN A 263 9.51 -8.63 17.32
CA GLN A 263 9.39 -9.81 18.18
C GLN A 263 8.07 -9.83 18.94
N GLN A 264 7.67 -8.68 19.50
CA GLN A 264 6.38 -8.54 20.18
C GLN A 264 5.19 -8.81 19.25
N VAL A 265 5.22 -8.25 18.02
CA VAL A 265 4.20 -8.50 17.00
C VAL A 265 4.11 -9.99 16.66
N PHE A 266 5.25 -10.68 16.47
CA PHE A 266 5.24 -12.11 16.19
C PHE A 266 4.55 -12.92 17.29
N GLN A 267 4.87 -12.64 18.56
CA GLN A 267 4.23 -13.33 19.70
C GLN A 267 2.73 -13.02 19.79
N ASN A 268 2.33 -11.77 19.56
CA ASN A 268 0.93 -11.36 19.58
C ASN A 268 0.13 -12.01 18.45
N LEU A 269 0.68 -12.06 17.23
CA LEU A 269 0.06 -12.69 16.07
C LEU A 269 -0.25 -14.16 16.35
N ASN A 270 0.68 -14.91 16.93
CA ASN A 270 0.44 -16.32 17.30
C ASN A 270 -0.71 -16.45 18.32
N LYS A 271 -0.77 -15.57 19.32
CA LYS A 271 -1.88 -15.58 20.31
C LYS A 271 -3.23 -15.24 19.67
N ILE A 272 -3.25 -14.24 18.79
CA ILE A 272 -4.46 -13.83 18.06
C ILE A 272 -4.94 -14.96 17.15
N GLU A 273 -4.02 -15.60 16.42
CA GLU A 273 -4.33 -16.73 15.55
C GLU A 273 -4.98 -17.87 16.33
N GLN A 274 -4.37 -18.32 17.44
CA GLN A 274 -4.92 -19.41 18.25
C GLN A 274 -6.30 -19.07 18.83
N LYS A 275 -6.49 -17.82 19.28
CA LYS A 275 -7.78 -17.33 19.75
C LYS A 275 -8.84 -17.40 18.64
N ASN A 276 -8.50 -16.95 17.44
CA ASN A 276 -9.42 -16.91 16.31
C ASN A 276 -9.73 -18.31 15.76
N ILE A 277 -8.75 -19.22 15.71
CA ILE A 277 -8.96 -20.62 15.35
C ILE A 277 -9.94 -21.28 16.35
N SER A 278 -9.75 -21.05 17.65
CA SER A 278 -10.64 -21.58 18.69
C SER A 278 -12.07 -21.01 18.57
N ALA A 279 -12.20 -19.69 18.42
CA ALA A 279 -13.48 -19.02 18.23
C ALA A 279 -14.19 -19.48 16.95
N GLY A 280 -13.44 -19.61 15.86
CA GLY A 280 -13.91 -20.11 14.57
C GLY A 280 -14.45 -21.54 14.66
N LYS A 281 -13.70 -22.46 15.29
CA LYS A 281 -14.16 -23.84 15.53
C LYS A 281 -15.45 -23.87 16.35
N LYS A 282 -15.55 -23.05 17.41
CA LYS A 282 -16.78 -22.95 18.21
C LYS A 282 -17.96 -22.44 17.38
N TYR A 283 -17.75 -21.41 16.56
CA TYR A 283 -18.77 -20.88 15.67
C TYR A 283 -19.21 -21.93 14.64
N GLN A 284 -18.27 -22.65 14.02
CA GLN A 284 -18.56 -23.73 13.07
C GLN A 284 -19.39 -24.85 13.70
N GLN A 285 -19.05 -25.30 14.91
CA GLN A 285 -19.81 -26.32 15.63
C GLN A 285 -21.24 -25.85 15.94
N ALA A 286 -21.41 -24.59 16.36
CA ALA A 286 -22.72 -24.01 16.60
C ALA A 286 -23.52 -23.86 15.31
N PHE A 287 -22.88 -23.43 14.23
CA PHE A 287 -23.51 -23.30 12.91
C PHE A 287 -23.94 -24.67 12.37
N ALA A 288 -23.09 -25.70 12.47
CA ALA A 288 -23.36 -27.06 12.02
C ALA A 288 -24.63 -27.70 12.64
N ARG A 289 -25.04 -27.25 13.83
CA ARG A 289 -26.24 -27.74 14.52
C ARG A 289 -27.54 -27.07 14.05
N LYS A 290 -27.45 -26.02 13.22
CA LYS A 290 -28.65 -25.37 12.68
C LYS A 290 -29.28 -26.24 11.60
N LYS A 291 -30.59 -26.11 11.43
CA LYS A 291 -31.35 -26.80 10.38
C LYS A 291 -30.83 -26.43 8.99
N ASP A 292 -30.88 -27.38 8.06
CA ASP A 292 -30.57 -27.21 6.63
C ASP A 292 -29.11 -26.79 6.33
N VAL A 293 -28.21 -27.03 7.30
CA VAL A 293 -26.77 -26.83 7.12
C VAL A 293 -26.14 -28.04 6.45
N VAL A 294 -25.32 -27.78 5.44
CA VAL A 294 -24.59 -28.78 4.68
C VAL A 294 -23.09 -28.51 4.79
N PHE A 295 -22.33 -29.56 5.10
CA PHE A 295 -20.88 -29.54 5.07
C PHE A 295 -20.36 -30.18 3.78
N LYS A 296 -19.63 -29.42 2.96
CA LYS A 296 -19.03 -29.91 1.72
C LYS A 296 -17.71 -29.18 1.46
N GLU A 297 -16.69 -29.92 1.01
CA GLU A 297 -15.35 -29.39 0.70
C GLU A 297 -14.67 -28.56 1.82
N GLY A 298 -14.98 -28.88 3.09
CA GLY A 298 -14.41 -28.17 4.24
C GLY A 298 -15.17 -26.91 4.64
N VAL A 299 -16.31 -26.61 4.01
CA VAL A 299 -17.10 -25.39 4.26
C VAL A 299 -18.51 -25.78 4.70
N TYR A 300 -19.02 -25.06 5.71
CA TYR A 300 -20.43 -25.15 6.07
C TYR A 300 -21.23 -24.13 5.29
N SER A 301 -22.42 -24.52 4.87
CA SER A 301 -23.30 -23.66 4.09
C SER A 301 -24.76 -23.92 4.47
N ARG A 302 -25.59 -22.88 4.47
CA ARG A 302 -27.02 -22.97 4.73
C ARG A 302 -27.76 -22.11 3.73
N VAL A 303 -28.68 -22.70 2.99
CA VAL A 303 -29.59 -21.94 2.13
C VAL A 303 -30.54 -21.17 3.04
N ASP A 304 -30.49 -19.84 2.97
CA ASP A 304 -31.36 -18.98 3.77
C ASP A 304 -32.67 -18.70 3.02
N TYR A 305 -32.60 -18.57 1.70
CA TYR A 305 -33.74 -18.46 0.81
C TYR A 305 -33.45 -19.16 -0.52
N LEU A 306 -34.32 -20.08 -0.95
CA LEU A 306 -34.05 -20.88 -2.14
C LEU A 306 -34.06 -20.05 -3.43
N GLY A 307 -34.90 -19.02 -3.51
CA GLY A 307 -35.17 -18.31 -4.76
C GLY A 307 -36.18 -19.02 -5.66
N LYS A 308 -36.31 -18.55 -6.91
CA LYS A 308 -37.20 -19.12 -7.94
C LYS A 308 -36.54 -19.08 -9.32
N GLY A 309 -36.77 -20.12 -10.13
CA GLY A 309 -36.27 -20.20 -11.50
C GLY A 309 -34.93 -20.92 -11.60
N LYS A 310 -34.80 -21.76 -12.62
CA LYS A 310 -33.62 -22.63 -12.80
C LYS A 310 -32.43 -21.78 -13.27
N ILE A 311 -31.26 -22.01 -12.66
CA ILE A 311 -29.98 -21.46 -13.08
C ILE A 311 -29.13 -22.61 -13.63
N SER A 312 -28.57 -22.43 -14.81
CA SER A 312 -27.64 -23.35 -15.46
C SER A 312 -26.19 -22.95 -15.20
N GLY A 313 -25.24 -23.88 -15.31
CA GLY A 313 -23.81 -23.62 -15.05
C GLY A 313 -23.17 -22.53 -15.93
N ASN A 314 -23.69 -22.38 -17.16
CA ASN A 314 -23.24 -21.37 -18.13
C ASN A 314 -23.90 -19.99 -17.92
N ASP A 315 -24.96 -19.90 -17.12
CA ASP A 315 -25.69 -18.65 -16.94
C ASP A 315 -24.81 -17.61 -16.24
N LEU A 316 -24.98 -16.35 -16.62
CA LEU A 316 -24.40 -15.21 -15.94
C LEU A 316 -25.20 -14.96 -14.66
N VAL A 317 -24.56 -15.13 -13.52
CA VAL A 317 -25.15 -14.89 -12.21
C VAL A 317 -24.56 -13.62 -11.64
N THR A 318 -25.41 -12.71 -11.20
CA THR A 318 -25.02 -11.50 -10.49
C THR A 318 -25.23 -11.70 -9.01
N VAL A 319 -24.20 -11.50 -8.20
CA VAL A 319 -24.28 -11.67 -6.74
C VAL A 319 -23.85 -10.42 -5.99
N VAL A 320 -24.42 -10.24 -4.80
CA VAL A 320 -23.91 -9.36 -3.75
C VAL A 320 -23.41 -10.21 -2.59
N ILE A 321 -22.29 -9.80 -2.01
CA ILE A 321 -21.62 -10.53 -0.93
C ILE A 321 -21.44 -9.57 0.25
N LYS A 322 -21.88 -10.05 1.42
CA LYS A 322 -21.56 -9.45 2.71
C LYS A 322 -20.60 -10.36 3.46
N GLU A 323 -19.40 -9.85 3.73
CA GLU A 323 -18.30 -10.54 4.39
C GLU A 323 -18.21 -10.11 5.84
N MET A 324 -18.17 -11.07 6.75
CA MET A 324 -18.17 -10.83 8.19
C MET A 324 -17.17 -11.74 8.91
N LEU A 325 -16.70 -11.29 10.06
CA LEU A 325 -16.04 -12.13 11.05
C LEU A 325 -17.07 -12.86 11.91
N THR A 326 -16.64 -13.90 12.62
CA THR A 326 -17.52 -14.70 13.51
C THR A 326 -18.13 -13.91 14.68
N ASP A 327 -17.61 -12.72 15.00
CA ASP A 327 -18.16 -11.80 16.00
C ASP A 327 -19.20 -10.80 15.44
N GLY A 328 -19.48 -10.87 14.14
CA GLY A 328 -20.42 -9.98 13.45
C GLY A 328 -19.79 -8.73 12.84
N THR A 329 -18.48 -8.51 13.00
CA THR A 329 -17.77 -7.39 12.36
C THR A 329 -17.88 -7.51 10.85
N VAL A 330 -18.45 -6.49 10.19
CA VAL A 330 -18.59 -6.44 8.73
C VAL A 330 -17.28 -5.95 8.12
N ILE A 331 -16.69 -6.77 7.24
CA ILE A 331 -15.44 -6.47 6.52
C ILE A 331 -15.73 -5.79 5.18
N ASN A 332 -16.72 -6.32 4.47
CA ASN A 332 -17.20 -5.77 3.22
C ASN A 332 -18.70 -6.03 3.10
N ASP A 333 -19.41 -5.06 2.55
CA ASP A 333 -20.83 -5.15 2.24
C ASP A 333 -21.01 -4.55 0.85
N MET A 334 -21.17 -5.42 -0.14
CA MET A 334 -21.29 -4.99 -1.53
C MET A 334 -22.62 -4.26 -1.79
N GLU A 335 -23.70 -4.71 -1.16
CA GLU A 335 -25.02 -4.11 -1.32
C GLU A 335 -25.05 -2.69 -0.76
N ALA A 336 -24.47 -2.49 0.43
CA ALA A 336 -24.35 -1.15 1.03
C ALA A 336 -23.44 -0.18 0.24
N LYS A 337 -22.68 -0.69 -0.75
CA LYS A 337 -21.77 0.09 -1.61
C LYS A 337 -22.26 0.20 -3.05
N ASP A 338 -23.47 -0.27 -3.35
CA ASP A 338 -24.01 -0.35 -4.72
C ASP A 338 -23.09 -1.14 -5.67
N GLN A 339 -22.42 -2.17 -5.15
CA GLN A 339 -21.52 -3.04 -5.90
C GLN A 339 -22.16 -4.41 -6.12
N ALA A 340 -21.93 -5.01 -7.29
CA ALA A 340 -22.33 -6.37 -7.61
C ALA A 340 -21.24 -7.07 -8.43
N LEU A 341 -21.14 -8.39 -8.32
CA LEU A 341 -20.22 -9.22 -9.10
C LEU A 341 -21.02 -10.11 -10.05
N THR A 342 -20.81 -9.94 -11.35
CA THR A 342 -21.41 -10.79 -12.38
C THR A 342 -20.36 -11.73 -12.96
N GLN A 343 -20.63 -13.03 -12.91
CA GLN A 343 -19.80 -14.04 -13.56
C GLN A 343 -20.63 -15.25 -13.97
N LYS A 344 -20.12 -16.09 -14.88
CA LYS A 344 -20.72 -17.40 -15.14
C LYS A 344 -20.74 -18.22 -13.85
N LEU A 345 -21.82 -18.96 -13.59
CA LEU A 345 -21.92 -19.80 -12.38
C LEU A 345 -20.70 -20.73 -12.23
N ASP A 346 -20.26 -21.37 -13.33
CA ASP A 346 -19.09 -22.25 -13.32
C ASP A 346 -17.73 -21.54 -13.23
N ALA A 347 -17.69 -20.20 -13.28
CA ALA A 347 -16.46 -19.42 -13.12
C ALA A 347 -16.21 -18.97 -11.67
N TYR A 348 -17.24 -18.97 -10.80
CA TYR A 348 -17.07 -18.65 -9.38
C TYR A 348 -16.11 -19.63 -8.70
N PRO A 349 -15.32 -19.21 -7.68
CA PRO A 349 -14.46 -20.12 -6.92
C PRO A 349 -15.27 -21.27 -6.28
N PRO A 350 -14.71 -22.49 -6.15
CA PRO A 350 -15.45 -23.67 -5.66
C PRO A 350 -16.22 -23.45 -4.35
N VAL A 351 -15.61 -22.72 -3.41
CA VAL A 351 -16.21 -22.38 -2.10
C VAL A 351 -17.55 -21.63 -2.21
N PHE A 352 -17.72 -20.82 -3.27
CA PHE A 352 -18.96 -20.10 -3.56
C PHE A 352 -19.83 -20.86 -4.57
N ARG A 353 -19.22 -21.45 -5.59
CA ARG A 353 -19.90 -22.16 -6.68
C ARG A 353 -20.81 -23.28 -6.17
N GLU A 354 -20.29 -24.14 -5.29
CA GLU A 354 -21.02 -25.31 -4.81
C GLU A 354 -22.31 -24.94 -4.04
N PRO A 355 -22.27 -23.98 -3.09
CA PRO A 355 -23.48 -23.46 -2.47
C PRO A 355 -24.42 -22.74 -3.45
N LEU A 356 -23.89 -21.93 -4.38
CA LEU A 356 -24.69 -21.19 -5.37
C LEU A 356 -25.46 -22.11 -6.33
N LYS A 357 -24.88 -23.26 -6.72
CA LYS A 357 -25.56 -24.28 -7.56
C LYS A 357 -26.83 -24.86 -6.94
N ARG A 358 -27.03 -24.71 -5.63
CA ARG A 358 -28.24 -25.15 -4.92
C ARG A 358 -29.31 -24.07 -4.84
N LEU A 359 -28.99 -22.85 -5.27
CA LEU A 359 -29.92 -21.72 -5.29
C LEU A 359 -30.61 -21.61 -6.64
N GLN A 360 -31.74 -20.93 -6.62
CA GLN A 360 -32.47 -20.44 -7.77
C GLN A 360 -32.32 -18.91 -7.85
N ASN A 361 -32.86 -18.28 -8.90
CA ASN A 361 -32.73 -16.82 -9.04
C ASN A 361 -33.31 -16.11 -7.80
N HIS A 362 -32.64 -15.04 -7.37
CA HIS A 362 -32.88 -14.31 -6.12
C HIS A 362 -32.65 -15.10 -4.81
N GLY A 363 -32.09 -16.31 -4.88
CA GLY A 363 -31.76 -17.11 -3.70
C GLY A 363 -30.63 -16.50 -2.87
N SER A 364 -30.52 -16.91 -1.61
CA SER A 364 -29.44 -16.52 -0.70
C SER A 364 -28.92 -17.70 0.14
N VAL A 365 -27.65 -17.61 0.49
CA VAL A 365 -26.93 -18.63 1.24
C VAL A 365 -25.92 -18.00 2.20
N THR A 366 -25.84 -18.55 3.41
CA THR A 366 -24.80 -18.23 4.38
C THR A 366 -23.71 -19.29 4.30
N LEU A 367 -22.45 -18.87 4.21
CA LEU A 367 -21.26 -19.71 4.20
C LEU A 367 -20.41 -19.44 5.43
N VAL A 368 -19.84 -20.49 6.00
CA VAL A 368 -18.86 -20.41 7.09
C VAL A 368 -17.59 -21.12 6.64
N VAL A 369 -16.59 -20.31 6.31
CA VAL A 369 -15.37 -20.72 5.62
C VAL A 369 -14.21 -20.69 6.62
N PRO A 370 -13.57 -21.84 6.92
CA PRO A 370 -12.43 -21.88 7.84
C PRO A 370 -11.21 -21.16 7.24
N PRO A 371 -10.24 -20.74 8.06
CA PRO A 371 -9.09 -19.97 7.61
C PRO A 371 -8.30 -20.66 6.48
N GLU A 372 -8.17 -21.98 6.49
CA GLU A 372 -7.45 -22.75 5.47
C GLU A 372 -8.08 -22.66 4.06
N LYS A 373 -9.34 -22.22 3.98
CA LYS A 373 -10.10 -21.99 2.74
C LYS A 373 -10.39 -20.50 2.49
N ALA A 374 -9.90 -19.61 3.36
CA ALA A 374 -10.06 -18.16 3.29
C ALA A 374 -8.67 -17.47 3.31
N TYR A 375 -8.38 -16.67 4.34
CA TYR A 375 -7.15 -15.86 4.43
C TYR A 375 -6.01 -16.49 5.27
N GLY A 376 -6.21 -17.71 5.77
CA GLY A 376 -5.19 -18.52 6.43
C GLY A 376 -4.63 -17.93 7.73
N SER A 377 -3.47 -18.44 8.13
CA SER A 377 -2.73 -18.02 9.32
C SER A 377 -2.26 -16.57 9.28
N LYS A 378 -2.10 -15.99 8.09
CA LYS A 378 -1.65 -14.58 7.95
C LYS A 378 -2.81 -13.60 8.05
N GLY A 379 -4.02 -13.99 7.66
CA GLY A 379 -5.15 -13.07 7.52
C GLY A 379 -4.93 -12.03 6.42
N LEU A 380 -5.68 -10.93 6.50
CA LEU A 380 -5.52 -9.73 5.66
C LEU A 380 -5.62 -8.47 6.55
N PRO A 381 -4.59 -8.16 7.35
CA PRO A 381 -4.58 -6.98 8.22
C PRO A 381 -4.72 -5.67 7.43
N PRO A 382 -5.31 -4.61 8.02
CA PRO A 382 -5.87 -4.58 9.38
C PRO A 382 -7.27 -5.20 9.48
N LYS A 383 -7.92 -5.56 8.37
CA LYS A 383 -9.34 -5.91 8.34
C LYS A 383 -9.62 -7.33 8.83
N ILE A 384 -8.79 -8.29 8.42
CA ILE A 384 -9.01 -9.71 8.71
C ILE A 384 -7.84 -10.24 9.54
N PRO A 385 -8.08 -10.65 10.79
CA PRO A 385 -6.99 -11.10 11.65
C PRO A 385 -6.51 -12.51 11.28
N PRO A 386 -5.29 -12.91 11.73
CA PRO A 386 -4.76 -14.26 11.62
C PRO A 386 -5.76 -15.35 12.04
N GLY A 387 -5.86 -16.43 11.27
CA GLY A 387 -6.66 -17.60 11.65
C GLY A 387 -8.16 -17.36 11.70
N ALA A 388 -8.64 -16.25 11.12
CA ALA A 388 -10.06 -15.92 11.12
C ALA A 388 -10.88 -16.88 10.26
N THR A 389 -11.97 -17.41 10.84
CA THR A 389 -13.06 -18.00 10.07
C THR A 389 -13.93 -16.88 9.50
N MET A 390 -14.23 -16.96 8.21
CA MET A 390 -15.04 -15.96 7.52
C MET A 390 -16.49 -16.43 7.42
N VAL A 391 -17.42 -15.50 7.57
CA VAL A 391 -18.86 -15.70 7.36
C VAL A 391 -19.29 -14.87 6.16
N TYR A 392 -19.81 -15.51 5.13
CA TYR A 392 -20.31 -14.84 3.93
C TYR A 392 -21.82 -14.98 3.86
N SER A 393 -22.53 -13.88 3.69
CA SER A 393 -23.93 -13.89 3.24
C SER A 393 -23.92 -13.53 1.76
N VAL A 394 -24.30 -14.48 0.91
CA VAL A 394 -24.30 -14.33 -0.54
C VAL A 394 -25.74 -14.35 -1.03
N ARG A 395 -26.11 -13.36 -1.85
CA ARG A 395 -27.43 -13.26 -2.47
C ARG A 395 -27.28 -13.12 -3.98
N ILE A 396 -28.03 -13.92 -4.72
CA ILE A 396 -28.18 -13.75 -6.16
C ILE A 396 -29.10 -12.53 -6.35
N VAL A 397 -28.62 -11.54 -7.09
CA VAL A 397 -29.41 -10.38 -7.49
C VAL A 397 -30.23 -10.72 -8.72
N ASP A 398 -29.58 -11.33 -9.71
CA ASP A 398 -30.21 -11.77 -10.96
C ASP A 398 -29.41 -12.93 -11.59
N SER A 399 -30.04 -13.65 -12.51
CA SER A 399 -29.41 -14.69 -13.33
C SER A 399 -29.94 -14.63 -14.75
N GLN A 400 -29.06 -14.58 -15.74
CA GLN A 400 -29.40 -14.49 -17.16
C GLN A 400 -28.72 -15.60 -17.95
N PRO A 401 -29.41 -16.20 -18.94
CA PRO A 401 -28.75 -17.12 -19.86
C PRO A 401 -27.61 -16.40 -20.57
N GLU A 402 -26.49 -17.11 -20.80
CA GLU A 402 -25.37 -16.52 -21.54
C GLU A 402 -25.87 -16.04 -22.92
N PRO A 403 -25.60 -14.77 -23.32
CA PRO A 403 -26.00 -14.29 -24.63
C PRO A 403 -25.39 -15.18 -25.72
N ALA A 404 -26.25 -15.71 -26.59
CA ALA A 404 -25.81 -16.48 -27.74
C ALA A 404 -24.90 -15.58 -28.60
N LYS A 405 -23.70 -16.09 -28.91
CA LYS A 405 -22.72 -15.41 -29.76
C LYS A 405 -23.20 -15.25 -31.19
#